data_AF-T1GT56-F1
#
_entry.id   AF-T1GT56-F1
#
_cell.length_a   1.000
_cell.length_b   1.000
_cell.length_c   1.000
_cell.angle_alpha   90.00
_cell.angle_beta   90.00
_cell.angle_gamma   90.00
#
_symmetry.space_group_name_H-M   'P 1'
#
loop_
_entity.id
_entity.type
_entity.pdbx_description
1 polymer ?
#
loop_
_entity_poly.entity_id
_entity_poly.type
_entity_poly.pdbx_seq_one_letter_code
_entity_poly.pdbx_strand_id
1 'polypeptide(L)'
;MFSIIVLIVFLNLASSSHLDDCQVGLSFRNESMNKFKTFEFKYNEPKETEVLRTKVYFKYPKPVFSVYNSPHQIVFGRYNHSTNFAIFKSHDDFLKVRNPCVFKEHIHNFSGTKYVEAIFILEKKGRFTVIVDDDMVLMCETGYIFDFANITSIYISYSGSTPNVFFYDCPLC
;
A
#
# COMPACT_ATOMS: atom_id res chain seq x y z
N MET A 1 -43.60 10.70 26.31
CA MET A 1 -42.29 11.23 25.86
C MET A 1 -41.19 10.18 26.09
N PHE A 2 -41.25 9.04 25.40
CA PHE A 2 -40.26 7.95 25.56
C PHE A 2 -39.98 7.26 24.21
N SER A 3 -39.81 8.06 23.14
CA SER A 3 -39.50 7.52 21.80
C SER A 3 -38.37 8.28 21.09
N ILE A 4 -37.51 8.98 21.83
CA ILE A 4 -36.36 9.71 21.27
C ILE A 4 -35.06 9.25 21.97
N ILE A 5 -34.90 7.96 22.24
CA ILE A 5 -33.61 7.39 22.70
C ILE A 5 -33.44 5.96 22.15
N VAL A 6 -33.68 5.75 20.85
CA VAL A 6 -33.23 4.52 20.17
C VAL A 6 -32.60 4.80 18.79
N LEU A 7 -32.71 6.03 18.28
CA LEU A 7 -32.20 6.40 16.96
C LEU A 7 -30.80 7.05 16.97
N ILE A 8 -29.93 6.67 17.92
CA ILE A 8 -28.52 7.12 17.95
C ILE A 8 -27.54 5.94 17.90
N VAL A 9 -28.03 4.69 18.01
CA VAL A 9 -27.14 3.50 17.99
C VAL A 9 -26.89 2.95 16.58
N PHE A 10 -27.68 3.35 15.57
CA PHE A 10 -27.51 2.85 14.18
C PHE A 10 -26.65 3.72 13.25
N LEU A 11 -26.15 4.87 13.71
CA LEU A 11 -25.30 5.75 12.88
C LEU A 11 -23.79 5.51 13.05
N ASN A 12 -23.38 4.58 13.92
CA ASN A 12 -21.96 4.26 14.15
C ASN A 12 -21.47 2.96 13.47
N LEU A 13 -22.21 2.41 12.51
CA LEU A 13 -21.79 1.23 11.73
C LEU A 13 -21.42 1.53 10.27
N ALA A 14 -21.44 2.80 9.86
CA ALA A 14 -21.15 3.19 8.47
C ALA A 14 -19.65 3.26 8.12
N SER A 15 -18.78 2.56 8.85
CA SER A 15 -17.35 2.53 8.53
C SER A 15 -16.71 1.14 8.63
N SER A 16 -17.49 0.05 8.70
CA SER A 16 -16.94 -1.32 8.65
C SER A 16 -17.03 -2.00 7.28
N SER A 17 -17.65 -1.40 6.27
CA SER A 17 -17.88 -2.03 4.96
C SER A 17 -16.73 -1.93 3.96
N HIS A 18 -15.59 -1.32 4.32
CA HIS A 18 -14.49 -1.11 3.35
C HIS A 18 -13.47 -2.26 3.27
N LEU A 19 -13.41 -3.13 4.29
CA LEU A 19 -12.49 -4.26 4.34
C LEU A 19 -13.12 -5.57 3.88
N ASP A 20 -14.44 -5.71 3.96
CA ASP A 20 -15.14 -6.96 3.65
C ASP A 20 -15.06 -7.33 2.16
N ASP A 21 -14.88 -6.33 1.28
CA ASP A 21 -14.70 -6.52 -0.16
C ASP A 21 -13.25 -6.88 -0.55
N CYS A 22 -12.31 -6.88 0.40
CA CYS A 22 -10.94 -7.29 0.14
C CYS A 22 -10.84 -8.79 -0.08
N GLN A 23 -10.29 -9.19 -1.23
CA GLN A 23 -10.29 -10.59 -1.64
C GLN A 23 -9.16 -11.43 -1.09
N VAL A 24 -8.06 -10.80 -0.67
CA VAL A 24 -6.94 -11.55 -0.10
C VAL A 24 -6.39 -10.88 1.15
N GLY A 25 -6.55 -11.58 2.28
CA GLY A 25 -5.91 -11.26 3.54
C GLY A 25 -4.71 -12.19 3.76
N LEU A 26 -3.57 -11.63 4.14
CA LEU A 26 -2.38 -12.41 4.42
C LEU A 26 -1.76 -12.07 5.77
N SER A 27 -1.36 -13.11 6.48
CA SER A 27 -0.62 -12.99 7.74
C SER A 27 0.87 -13.18 7.51
N PHE A 28 1.66 -12.27 8.05
CA PHE A 28 3.12 -12.31 8.00
C PHE A 28 3.67 -12.57 9.38
N ARG A 29 4.56 -13.55 9.51
CA ARG A 29 5.41 -13.75 10.69
C ARG A 29 6.83 -13.30 10.31
N ASN A 30 7.30 -12.18 10.85
CA ASN A 30 8.60 -11.53 10.56
C ASN A 30 8.71 -10.86 9.17
N GLU A 31 9.91 -10.36 8.83
CA GLU A 31 10.25 -9.47 7.69
C GLU A 31 10.20 -10.10 6.28
N SER A 32 9.64 -11.30 6.11
CA SER A 32 9.57 -11.91 4.78
C SER A 32 8.62 -11.12 3.88
N MET A 33 8.96 -10.93 2.60
CA MET A 33 8.00 -10.40 1.62
C MET A 33 7.25 -11.56 0.96
N ASN A 34 5.92 -11.49 0.89
CA ASN A 34 5.17 -12.41 0.04
C ASN A 34 5.12 -11.87 -1.37
N LYS A 35 5.10 -12.79 -2.33
CA LYS A 35 5.22 -12.52 -3.75
C LYS A 35 3.92 -12.91 -4.46
N PHE A 36 3.34 -11.97 -5.19
CA PHE A 36 2.13 -12.13 -5.99
C PHE A 36 2.40 -11.83 -7.45
N LYS A 37 1.55 -12.35 -8.32
CA LYS A 37 1.51 -11.99 -9.73
C LYS A 37 0.43 -10.95 -9.99
N THR A 38 0.67 -10.06 -10.95
CA THR A 38 -0.28 -8.99 -11.27
C THR A 38 -1.66 -9.48 -11.70
N PHE A 39 -1.78 -10.66 -12.33
CA PHE A 39 -3.08 -11.24 -12.70
C PHE A 39 -3.91 -11.71 -11.49
N GLU A 40 -3.31 -11.80 -10.30
CA GLU A 40 -4.02 -12.15 -9.07
C GLU A 40 -4.79 -10.95 -8.50
N PHE A 41 -4.57 -9.72 -9.02
CA PHE A 41 -5.31 -8.52 -8.67
C PHE A 41 -6.55 -8.34 -9.57
N LYS A 42 -7.66 -9.00 -9.22
CA LYS A 42 -8.86 -9.10 -10.05
C LYS A 42 -9.88 -7.98 -9.83
N TYR A 43 -9.84 -7.32 -8.67
CA TYR A 43 -10.86 -6.34 -8.26
C TYR A 43 -10.43 -4.90 -8.47
N ASN A 44 -9.21 -4.70 -8.95
CA ASN A 44 -8.66 -3.39 -9.26
C ASN A 44 -8.16 -3.37 -10.70
N GLU A 45 -8.94 -2.75 -11.58
CA GLU A 45 -8.53 -2.54 -12.96
C GLU A 45 -7.73 -1.21 -13.07
N PRO A 46 -6.51 -1.24 -13.63
CA PRO A 46 -5.76 -0.02 -13.94
C PRO A 46 -6.47 0.83 -15.01
N LYS A 47 -6.32 2.15 -14.95
CA LYS A 47 -6.70 3.05 -16.07
C LYS A 47 -5.81 2.82 -17.29
N GLU A 48 -6.20 3.36 -18.46
CA GLU A 48 -5.49 3.14 -19.75
C GLU A 48 -3.97 3.43 -19.71
N THR A 49 -3.54 4.41 -18.91
CA THR A 49 -2.13 4.80 -18.74
C THR A 49 -1.41 4.05 -17.62
N GLU A 50 -2.16 3.32 -16.80
CA GLU A 50 -1.69 2.60 -15.63
C GLU A 50 -1.37 1.14 -16.01
N VAL A 51 -0.50 0.53 -15.23
CA VAL A 51 -0.11 -0.89 -15.35
C VAL A 51 -0.45 -1.67 -14.10
N LEU A 52 -0.49 -0.99 -12.95
CA LEU A 52 -0.96 -1.54 -11.69
C LEU A 52 -1.72 -0.44 -10.97
N ARG A 53 -2.92 -0.79 -10.51
CA ARG A 53 -3.69 0.00 -9.57
C ARG A 53 -4.14 -0.97 -8.50
N THR A 54 -3.82 -0.73 -7.23
CA THR A 54 -4.27 -1.62 -6.16
C THR A 54 -4.38 -0.90 -4.83
N LYS A 55 -5.38 -1.29 -4.07
CA LYS A 55 -5.60 -0.87 -2.69
C LYS A 55 -5.04 -1.92 -1.72
N VAL A 56 -4.33 -1.46 -0.70
CA VAL A 56 -3.74 -2.28 0.37
C VAL A 56 -4.04 -1.66 1.73
N TYR A 57 -4.34 -2.48 2.73
CA TYR A 57 -4.66 -2.03 4.10
C TYR A 57 -3.65 -2.54 5.12
N PHE A 58 -2.85 -1.65 5.72
CA PHE A 58 -1.81 -1.98 6.70
C PHE A 58 -2.26 -1.70 8.13
N LYS A 59 -1.88 -2.55 9.09
CA LYS A 59 -2.31 -2.40 10.50
C LYS A 59 -1.29 -1.72 11.45
N TYR A 60 -0.05 -1.49 11.03
CA TYR A 60 1.08 -1.17 11.94
C TYR A 60 2.22 -0.34 11.28
N PRO A 61 3.17 0.25 12.03
CA PRO A 61 3.93 1.44 11.60
C PRO A 61 5.07 1.22 10.60
N LYS A 62 5.26 0.00 10.10
CA LYS A 62 6.38 -0.32 9.20
C LYS A 62 5.92 -1.09 7.96
N PRO A 63 4.93 -0.58 7.22
CA PRO A 63 4.51 -1.17 5.97
C PRO A 63 5.63 -1.06 4.92
N VAL A 64 5.77 -2.09 4.08
CA VAL A 64 6.64 -2.05 2.92
C VAL A 64 5.91 -2.68 1.74
N PHE A 65 5.88 -1.96 0.63
CA PHE A 65 5.32 -2.44 -0.63
C PHE A 65 6.37 -2.27 -1.73
N SER A 66 6.49 -3.24 -2.62
CA SER A 66 7.41 -3.17 -3.74
C SER A 66 6.82 -3.78 -5.00
N VAL A 67 7.08 -3.12 -6.12
CA VAL A 67 6.80 -3.63 -7.47
C VAL A 67 8.12 -4.00 -8.11
N TYR A 68 8.22 -5.22 -8.64
CA TYR A 68 9.42 -5.70 -9.32
C TYR A 68 9.10 -6.23 -10.70
N ASN A 69 9.64 -5.56 -11.72
CA ASN A 69 9.60 -5.94 -13.12
C ASN A 69 11.04 -5.90 -13.64
N SER A 70 11.68 -7.07 -13.72
CA SER A 70 13.11 -7.23 -13.99
C SER A 70 13.60 -6.32 -15.13
N PRO A 71 14.65 -5.49 -14.91
CA PRO A 71 15.50 -5.37 -13.72
C PRO A 71 15.03 -4.32 -12.70
N HIS A 72 13.91 -3.67 -12.94
CA HIS A 72 13.45 -2.51 -12.19
C HIS A 72 12.67 -2.91 -10.93
N GLN A 73 12.99 -2.26 -9.82
CA GLN A 73 12.28 -2.42 -8.56
C GLN A 73 11.97 -1.07 -7.94
N ILE A 74 10.72 -0.84 -7.58
CA ILE A 74 10.31 0.34 -6.82
C ILE A 74 9.83 -0.13 -5.46
N VAL A 75 10.20 0.59 -4.41
CA VAL A 75 9.87 0.26 -3.03
C VAL A 75 9.26 1.48 -2.35
N PHE A 76 8.12 1.31 -1.71
CA PHE A 76 7.59 2.23 -0.72
C PHE A 76 7.83 1.65 0.67
N GLY A 77 8.36 2.45 1.59
CA GLY A 77 8.58 2.03 2.97
C GLY A 77 9.18 3.11 3.85
N ARG A 78 9.55 2.71 5.06
CA ARG A 78 10.15 3.60 6.07
C ARG A 78 11.46 4.24 5.59
N TYR A 79 11.68 5.51 5.94
CA TYR A 79 12.90 6.27 5.66
C TYR A 79 13.45 6.94 6.93
N ASN A 80 14.68 6.61 7.33
CA ASN A 80 15.36 7.14 8.54
C ASN A 80 14.63 6.81 9.87
N HIS A 81 13.52 7.49 10.18
CA HIS A 81 12.69 7.29 11.38
C HIS A 81 11.40 6.53 11.08
N SER A 82 10.70 6.00 12.11
CA SER A 82 9.44 5.25 11.93
C SER A 82 8.26 6.07 11.42
N THR A 83 8.33 7.39 11.53
CA THR A 83 7.29 8.32 11.07
C THR A 83 7.60 8.89 9.68
N ASN A 84 8.73 8.54 9.08
CA ASN A 84 9.14 9.10 7.80
C ASN A 84 9.07 7.98 6.75
N PHE A 85 8.52 8.28 5.58
CA PHE A 85 8.28 7.30 4.52
C PHE A 85 8.77 7.83 3.18
N ALA A 86 9.26 6.93 2.34
CA ALA A 86 9.83 7.27 1.05
C ALA A 86 9.51 6.24 -0.02
N ILE A 87 9.64 6.69 -1.27
CA ILE A 87 9.72 5.83 -2.45
C ILE A 87 11.20 5.72 -2.84
N PHE A 88 11.68 4.51 -3.06
CA PHE A 88 13.03 4.19 -3.54
C PHE A 88 12.96 3.54 -4.92
N LYS A 89 13.93 3.85 -5.78
CA LYS A 89 14.03 3.30 -7.14
C LYS A 89 14.81 1.96 -7.20
N SER A 90 15.24 1.44 -6.06
CA SER A 90 15.87 0.13 -5.92
C SER A 90 15.69 -0.43 -4.50
N HIS A 91 15.79 -1.74 -4.34
CA HIS A 91 15.76 -2.38 -3.02
C HIS A 91 17.03 -2.10 -2.20
N ASP A 92 18.17 -1.95 -2.87
CA ASP A 92 19.44 -1.62 -2.20
C ASP A 92 19.39 -0.23 -1.56
N ASP A 93 18.84 0.77 -2.26
CA ASP A 93 18.62 2.11 -1.73
C ASP A 93 17.67 2.09 -0.52
N PHE A 94 16.62 1.26 -0.57
CA PHE A 94 15.72 1.05 0.56
C PHE A 94 16.43 0.44 1.77
N LEU A 95 17.17 -0.66 1.60
CA LEU A 95 17.88 -1.34 2.69
C LEU A 95 18.96 -0.45 3.32
N LYS A 96 19.68 0.32 2.50
CA LYS A 96 20.73 1.24 2.97
C LYS A 96 20.17 2.59 3.43
N VAL A 97 18.88 2.84 3.22
CA VAL A 97 18.19 4.10 3.54
C VAL A 97 18.88 5.30 2.86
N ARG A 98 19.21 5.15 1.57
CA ARG A 98 19.92 6.15 0.75
C ARG A 98 19.08 6.56 -0.44
N ASN A 99 19.34 7.76 -0.97
CA ASN A 99 18.80 8.25 -2.23
C ASN A 99 17.28 8.02 -2.43
N PRO A 100 16.41 8.45 -1.47
CA PRO A 100 14.97 8.37 -1.70
C PRO A 100 14.62 9.18 -2.96
N CYS A 101 13.74 8.63 -3.79
CA CYS A 101 13.19 9.37 -4.93
C CYS A 101 12.35 10.56 -4.46
N VAL A 102 11.52 10.30 -3.45
CA VAL A 102 10.70 11.29 -2.74
C VAL A 102 10.45 10.73 -1.34
N PHE A 103 10.31 11.61 -0.36
CA PHE A 103 9.96 11.23 1.00
C PHE A 103 9.03 12.27 1.64
N LYS A 104 8.33 11.85 2.69
CA LYS A 104 7.54 12.71 3.55
C LYS A 104 7.80 12.35 5.01
N GLU A 105 7.86 13.39 5.84
CA GLU A 105 8.13 13.27 7.27
C GLU A 105 6.83 13.29 8.08
N HIS A 106 6.91 12.84 9.33
CA HIS A 106 5.83 12.97 10.32
C HIS A 106 4.49 12.32 9.90
N ILE A 107 4.57 11.18 9.22
CA ILE A 107 3.42 10.34 8.85
C ILE A 107 3.06 9.45 10.04
N HIS A 108 1.96 9.80 10.69
CA HIS A 108 1.43 9.08 11.84
C HIS A 108 0.29 8.13 11.49
N ASN A 109 -0.16 8.09 10.23
CA ASN A 109 -1.27 7.24 9.79
C ASN A 109 -1.04 5.77 10.18
N PHE A 110 0.17 5.27 9.97
CA PHE A 110 0.57 3.90 10.30
C PHE A 110 0.82 3.64 11.80
N SER A 111 0.73 4.66 12.66
CA SER A 111 0.85 4.49 14.11
C SER A 111 -0.52 4.21 14.72
N GLY A 112 -0.70 3.02 15.30
CA GLY A 112 -1.94 2.65 16.00
C GLY A 112 -2.38 1.21 15.74
N THR A 113 -3.64 0.93 16.05
CA THR A 113 -4.28 -0.39 15.90
C THR A 113 -5.29 -0.45 14.75
N LYS A 114 -5.53 0.68 14.08
CA LYS A 114 -6.43 0.77 12.91
C LYS A 114 -5.74 0.29 11.64
N TYR A 115 -6.52 -0.19 10.68
CA TYR A 115 -6.04 -0.37 9.32
C TYR A 115 -5.91 1.00 8.64
N VAL A 116 -4.84 1.15 7.87
CA VAL A 116 -4.49 2.33 7.10
C VAL A 116 -4.57 1.95 5.64
N GLU A 117 -5.35 2.71 4.90
CA GLU A 117 -5.51 2.50 3.48
C GLU A 117 -4.31 3.10 2.74
N ALA A 118 -3.73 2.34 1.82
CA ALA A 118 -2.74 2.81 0.87
C ALA A 118 -3.12 2.37 -0.55
N ILE A 119 -3.25 3.33 -1.46
CA ILE A 119 -3.47 3.09 -2.88
C ILE A 119 -2.13 3.22 -3.59
N PHE A 120 -1.75 2.18 -4.31
CA PHE A 120 -0.56 2.14 -5.16
C PHE A 120 -0.97 2.21 -6.62
N ILE A 121 -0.38 3.16 -7.34
CA ILE A 121 -0.59 3.36 -8.78
C ILE A 121 0.77 3.38 -9.45
N LEU A 122 0.96 2.50 -10.44
CA LEU A 122 2.11 2.54 -11.32
C LEU A 122 1.63 2.79 -12.75
N GLU A 123 2.30 3.70 -13.44
CA GLU A 123 2.04 4.01 -14.85
C GLU A 123 3.08 3.41 -15.78
N LYS A 124 2.69 3.26 -17.05
CA LYS A 124 3.55 2.75 -18.13
C LYS A 124 4.87 3.53 -18.25
N LYS A 125 4.85 4.85 -17.99
CA LYS A 125 6.02 5.75 -18.05
C LYS A 125 6.85 5.77 -16.76
N GLY A 126 6.54 4.90 -15.79
CA GLY A 126 7.31 4.78 -14.55
C GLY A 126 6.98 5.82 -13.50
N ARG A 127 5.88 6.56 -13.62
CA ARG A 127 5.33 7.32 -12.51
C ARG A 127 4.74 6.35 -11.49
N PHE A 128 5.27 6.36 -10.28
CA PHE A 128 4.75 5.59 -9.15
C PHE A 128 4.17 6.52 -8.10
N THR A 129 2.90 6.32 -7.79
CA THR A 129 2.13 7.15 -6.86
C THR A 129 1.63 6.29 -5.71
N VAL A 130 1.79 6.81 -4.49
CA VAL A 130 1.27 6.22 -3.26
C VAL A 130 0.36 7.24 -2.60
N ILE A 131 -0.89 6.86 -2.37
CA ILE A 131 -1.89 7.68 -1.66
C ILE A 131 -2.19 6.97 -0.34
N VAL A 132 -2.17 7.66 0.80
CA VAL A 132 -2.43 7.08 2.12
C VAL A 132 -3.51 7.86 2.84
N ASP A 133 -4.58 7.16 3.25
CA ASP A 133 -5.82 7.69 3.87
C ASP A 133 -6.31 8.99 3.20
N ASP A 134 -6.19 9.13 1.87
CA ASP A 134 -6.50 10.34 1.07
C ASP A 134 -5.74 11.64 1.44
N ASP A 135 -4.98 11.64 2.54
CA ASP A 135 -4.30 12.82 3.10
C ASP A 135 -2.83 12.96 2.64
N MET A 136 -2.20 11.86 2.24
CA MET A 136 -0.81 11.85 1.80
C MET A 136 -0.70 11.32 0.38
N VAL A 137 -0.05 12.11 -0.48
CA VAL A 137 0.35 11.68 -1.83
C VAL A 137 1.87 11.78 -1.95
N LEU A 138 2.52 10.66 -2.29
CA LEU A 138 3.92 10.58 -2.69
C LEU A 138 3.96 10.16 -4.16
N MET A 139 4.73 10.89 -4.96
CA MET A 139 4.85 10.63 -6.40
C MET A 139 6.32 10.61 -6.80
N CYS A 140 6.75 9.54 -7.46
CA CYS A 140 8.11 9.35 -7.93
C CYS A 140 8.12 9.11 -9.45
N GLU A 141 8.80 9.99 -10.19
CA GLU A 141 9.14 9.74 -11.58
C GLU A 141 10.39 8.86 -11.65
N THR A 142 10.20 7.57 -11.88
CA THR A 142 11.30 6.60 -11.77
C THR A 142 12.28 6.72 -12.94
N GLY A 143 11.81 7.15 -14.11
CA GLY A 143 12.58 7.14 -15.36
C GLY A 143 12.62 5.76 -16.02
N TYR A 144 11.91 4.78 -15.46
CA TYR A 144 11.77 3.45 -16.04
C TYR A 144 10.55 3.42 -16.97
N ILE A 145 10.68 2.72 -18.10
CA ILE A 145 9.53 2.34 -18.90
C ILE A 145 9.22 0.91 -18.52
N PHE A 146 8.08 0.71 -17.86
CA PHE A 146 7.72 -0.62 -17.43
C PHE A 146 6.94 -1.35 -18.51
N ASP A 147 7.48 -2.49 -18.94
CA ASP A 147 6.78 -3.41 -19.81
C ASP A 147 6.13 -4.54 -18.99
N PHE A 148 4.82 -4.40 -18.79
CA PHE A 148 3.99 -5.37 -18.10
C PHE A 148 3.42 -6.46 -19.02
N ALA A 149 3.91 -6.58 -20.27
CA ALA A 149 3.58 -7.72 -21.13
C ALA A 149 3.97 -9.07 -20.50
N ASN A 150 4.95 -9.06 -19.58
CA ASN A 150 5.32 -10.21 -18.77
C ASN A 150 4.68 -10.17 -17.37
N ILE A 151 4.45 -11.35 -16.81
CA ILE A 151 3.91 -11.51 -15.45
C ILE A 151 4.83 -10.81 -14.44
N THR A 152 4.36 -9.69 -13.91
CA THR A 152 5.11 -8.89 -12.95
C THR A 152 4.90 -9.40 -11.53
N SER A 153 5.95 -9.33 -10.71
CA SER A 153 5.88 -9.79 -9.32
C SER A 153 5.74 -8.60 -8.37
N ILE A 154 4.72 -8.66 -7.53
CA ILE A 154 4.46 -7.68 -6.48
C ILE A 154 4.91 -8.28 -5.16
N TYR A 155 5.66 -7.53 -4.40
CA TYR A 155 6.20 -7.93 -3.11
C TYR A 155 5.59 -7.05 -2.03
N ILE A 156 4.85 -7.67 -1.11
CA ILE A 156 4.23 -6.97 0.01
C ILE A 156 4.83 -7.53 1.29
N SER A 157 5.15 -6.68 2.26
CA SER A 157 5.74 -7.13 3.52
C SER A 157 5.48 -6.17 4.67
N TYR A 158 5.87 -6.64 5.84
CA TYR A 158 5.82 -5.88 7.08
C TYR A 158 7.11 -6.12 7.88
N SER A 159 7.71 -5.05 8.41
CA SER A 159 8.91 -5.14 9.26
C SER A 159 8.57 -4.82 10.71
N GLY A 160 7.91 -5.72 11.42
CA GLY A 160 7.68 -5.57 12.85
C GLY A 160 7.59 -6.89 13.60
N SER A 161 7.57 -6.80 14.93
CA SER A 161 7.79 -7.93 15.84
C SER A 161 6.57 -8.82 16.07
N THR A 162 5.37 -8.35 15.72
CA THR A 162 4.13 -9.11 15.87
C THR A 162 3.61 -9.59 14.51
N PRO A 163 3.09 -10.83 14.42
CA PRO A 163 2.45 -11.29 13.21
C PRO A 163 1.25 -10.42 12.87
N ASN A 164 1.21 -9.92 11.64
CA ASN A 164 0.18 -8.97 11.23
C ASN A 164 -0.51 -9.40 9.95
N VAL A 165 -1.78 -9.04 9.88
CA VAL A 165 -2.63 -9.22 8.72
C VAL A 165 -2.69 -7.89 7.98
N PHE A 166 -2.58 -7.93 6.67
CA PHE A 166 -2.94 -6.84 5.77
C PHE A 166 -3.83 -7.45 4.68
N PHE A 167 -4.61 -6.59 4.05
CA PHE A 167 -5.52 -6.95 2.99
C PHE A 167 -5.10 -6.26 1.70
N TYR A 168 -5.25 -6.92 0.57
CA TYR A 168 -4.96 -6.36 -0.73
C TYR A 168 -5.99 -6.81 -1.78
N ASP A 169 -5.91 -6.18 -2.95
CA ASP A 169 -6.85 -6.37 -4.05
C ASP A 169 -8.31 -6.09 -3.65
N CYS A 170 -8.51 -4.95 -3.00
CA CYS A 170 -9.83 -4.47 -2.59
C CYS A 170 -10.37 -3.47 -3.63
N PRO A 171 -11.64 -3.52 -4.03
CA PRO A 171 -12.20 -2.60 -5.03
C PRO A 171 -11.95 -1.12 -4.72
N LEU A 172 -11.62 -0.35 -5.75
CA LEU A 172 -11.61 1.11 -5.72
C LEU A 172 -12.98 1.60 -6.22
N CYS A 173 -13.78 2.16 -5.33
CA CYS A 173 -15.09 2.75 -5.65
C CYS A 173 -14.96 4.08 -6.41
#